data_AF-A0A1T4VWP8-F1
#
_entry.id   AF-A0A1T4VWP8-F1
#
_cell.length_a   1.000
_cell.length_b   1.000
_cell.length_c   1.000
_cell.angle_alpha   90.00
_cell.angle_beta   90.00
_cell.angle_gamma   90.00
#
_symmetry.space_group_name_H-M   'P 1'
#
loop_
_entity.id
_entity.type
_entity.pdbx_description
1 polymer ?
#
loop_
_entity_poly.entity_id
_entity_poly.type
_entity_poly.pdbx_seq_one_letter_code
_entity_poly.pdbx_strand_id
1 'polypeptide(L)'
;MQHKRLLTLNKAIRMIAAKNSKKIDLNVSDNVRKFIKTSTVDSKGKAITDSSNRYSLDEAAIIEDARYDGFYAVSTNISPEVMPVKEIITVNKGRWENEESFMIMKTEMRSRPVYLHNSERIKAHFTTCFMALQVLRILEQKLNEKMGRIIPIQQLISTLRKMQSTTIDKYYTGAYTRTDITDGLYDLLRMRFDCELITKGKIETAKKISKKVLKNL
;
A
#
# COMPACT_ATOMS: atom_id res chain seq x y z
N MET A 1 -16.10 6.23 -9.00
CA MET A 1 -16.00 6.76 -10.38
C MET A 1 -17.01 7.88 -10.59
N GLN A 2 -18.30 7.66 -10.28
CA GLN A 2 -19.38 8.64 -10.42
C GLN A 2 -19.08 10.03 -9.84
N HIS A 3 -18.60 10.10 -8.58
CA HIS A 3 -18.26 11.38 -7.96
C HIS A 3 -17.13 12.12 -8.69
N LYS A 4 -16.09 11.40 -9.15
CA LYS A 4 -15.00 11.99 -9.93
C LYS A 4 -15.48 12.49 -11.29
N ARG A 5 -16.35 11.72 -11.97
CA ARG A 5 -16.99 12.11 -13.23
C ARG A 5 -17.81 13.39 -13.06
N LEU A 6 -18.63 13.46 -12.01
CA LEU A 6 -19.45 14.63 -11.70
C LEU A 6 -18.60 15.89 -11.41
N LEU A 7 -17.51 15.76 -10.65
CA LEU A 7 -16.56 16.86 -10.43
C LEU A 7 -15.93 17.36 -11.74
N THR A 8 -15.58 16.42 -12.62
CA THR A 8 -14.94 16.72 -13.92
C THR A 8 -15.94 17.38 -14.87
N LEU A 9 -17.18 16.90 -14.90
CA LEU A 9 -18.28 17.49 -15.64
C LEU A 9 -18.61 18.91 -15.17
N ASN A 10 -18.69 19.12 -13.85
CA ASN A 10 -18.91 20.45 -13.28
C ASN A 10 -17.78 21.43 -13.66
N LYS A 11 -16.53 20.94 -13.72
CA LYS A 11 -15.40 21.73 -14.19
C LYS A 11 -15.53 22.07 -15.68
N ALA A 12 -15.94 21.12 -16.52
CA ALA A 12 -16.22 21.35 -17.94
C ALA A 12 -17.32 22.41 -18.14
N ILE A 13 -18.44 22.31 -17.41
CA ILE A 13 -19.55 23.28 -17.47
C ILE A 13 -19.08 24.69 -17.11
N ARG A 14 -18.34 24.84 -16.00
CA ARG A 14 -17.77 26.13 -15.59
C ARG A 14 -16.84 26.72 -16.65
N MET A 15 -16.03 25.88 -17.28
CA MET A 15 -15.10 26.30 -18.34
C MET A 15 -15.81 26.73 -19.62
N ILE A 16 -16.84 25.99 -20.03
CA ILE A 16 -17.69 26.35 -21.17
C ILE A 16 -18.36 27.71 -20.91
N ALA A 17 -18.93 27.92 -19.72
CA ALA A 17 -19.55 29.20 -19.35
C ALA A 17 -18.55 30.39 -19.36
N ALA A 18 -17.34 30.18 -18.84
CA ALA A 18 -16.30 31.21 -18.79
C ALA A 18 -15.66 31.54 -20.15
N LYS A 19 -15.64 30.58 -21.08
CA LYS A 19 -14.97 30.72 -22.39
C LYS A 19 -15.93 31.05 -23.53
N ASN A 20 -17.19 30.62 -23.46
CA ASN A 20 -18.20 31.13 -24.38
C ASN A 20 -18.51 32.62 -24.12
N SER A 21 -18.24 33.14 -22.92
CA SER A 21 -18.35 34.57 -22.61
C SER A 21 -17.10 35.40 -22.98
N LYS A 22 -15.94 34.75 -23.18
CA LYS A 22 -14.68 35.39 -23.58
C LYS A 22 -14.07 34.62 -24.74
N LYS A 23 -14.15 35.13 -25.99
CA LYS A 23 -13.61 34.53 -27.23
C LYS A 23 -12.11 34.16 -27.09
N ILE A 24 -11.79 33.01 -26.50
CA ILE A 24 -10.42 32.55 -26.19
C ILE A 24 -10.37 31.02 -26.29
N ASP A 25 -9.29 30.48 -26.84
CA ASP A 25 -9.05 29.03 -26.90
C ASP A 25 -9.00 28.35 -25.50
N LEU A 26 -9.50 27.12 -25.46
CA LEU A 26 -9.52 26.25 -24.28
C LEU A 26 -8.22 25.44 -24.18
N ASN A 27 -7.27 25.91 -23.36
CA ASN A 27 -6.15 25.10 -22.88
C ASN A 27 -6.57 24.37 -21.60
N VAL A 28 -6.85 23.07 -21.71
CA VAL A 28 -7.46 22.27 -20.63
C VAL A 28 -6.79 20.89 -20.58
N SER A 29 -6.65 20.35 -19.36
CA SER A 29 -6.25 18.95 -19.15
C SER A 29 -7.13 17.97 -19.91
N ASP A 30 -6.53 16.93 -20.50
CA ASP A 30 -7.20 15.92 -21.34
C ASP A 30 -8.47 15.31 -20.71
N ASN A 31 -8.43 15.09 -19.39
CA ASN A 31 -9.56 14.53 -18.63
C ASN A 31 -10.84 15.38 -18.65
N VAL A 32 -10.74 16.69 -18.85
CA VAL A 32 -11.90 17.60 -18.94
C VAL A 32 -12.23 17.87 -20.41
N ARG A 33 -11.20 17.92 -21.27
CA ARG A 33 -11.36 18.11 -22.72
C ARG A 33 -12.24 17.03 -23.34
N LYS A 34 -12.18 15.78 -22.87
CA LYS A 34 -13.01 14.67 -23.37
C LYS A 34 -14.53 14.92 -23.31
N PHE A 35 -15.00 15.84 -22.48
CA PHE A 35 -16.43 16.18 -22.35
C PHE A 35 -16.83 17.45 -23.09
N ILE A 36 -15.91 18.10 -23.79
CA ILE A 36 -16.15 19.37 -24.47
C ILE A 36 -16.06 19.14 -25.99
N LYS A 37 -17.17 19.39 -26.68
CA LYS A 37 -17.24 19.39 -28.14
C LYS A 37 -17.08 20.81 -28.67
N THR A 38 -16.20 20.98 -29.64
CA THR A 38 -16.01 22.24 -30.36
C THR A 38 -16.84 22.25 -31.64
N SER A 39 -17.74 23.23 -31.77
CA SER A 39 -18.52 23.45 -32.98
C SER A 39 -17.92 24.60 -33.79
N THR A 40 -17.54 24.31 -35.03
CA THR A 40 -16.99 25.27 -36.01
C THR A 40 -18.03 25.76 -37.02
N VAL A 41 -19.24 25.22 -36.97
CA VAL A 41 -20.36 25.50 -37.87
C VAL A 41 -21.61 25.90 -37.08
N ASP A 42 -22.35 26.87 -37.62
CA ASP A 42 -23.61 27.34 -37.04
C ASP A 42 -24.77 26.40 -37.42
N SER A 43 -25.92 26.55 -36.74
CA SER A 43 -27.17 25.77 -36.92
C SER A 43 -27.70 25.70 -38.37
N LYS A 44 -27.19 26.54 -39.27
CA LYS A 44 -27.56 26.62 -40.70
C LYS A 44 -26.47 26.14 -41.66
N GLY A 45 -25.43 25.45 -41.17
CA GLY A 45 -24.36 24.89 -42.00
C GLY A 45 -23.34 25.90 -42.54
N LYS A 46 -23.38 27.15 -42.06
CA LYS A 46 -22.41 28.19 -42.42
C LYS A 46 -21.21 28.12 -41.47
N ALA A 47 -19.99 28.18 -42.02
CA ALA A 47 -18.78 28.26 -41.22
C ALA A 47 -18.82 29.53 -40.35
N ILE A 48 -18.51 29.40 -39.06
CA ILE A 48 -18.47 30.53 -38.14
C ILE A 48 -17.27 31.40 -38.56
N THR A 49 -17.55 32.55 -39.19
CA THR A 49 -16.55 33.48 -39.75
C THR A 49 -15.91 34.39 -38.72
N ASP A 50 -16.46 34.45 -37.50
CA ASP A 50 -15.76 35.01 -36.36
C ASP A 50 -14.85 33.93 -35.80
N SER A 51 -13.59 34.28 -35.52
CA SER A 51 -12.51 33.46 -34.94
C SER A 51 -12.80 32.85 -33.56
N SER A 52 -14.06 32.51 -33.25
CA SER A 52 -14.55 31.99 -31.99
C SER A 52 -15.21 30.64 -32.17
N ASN A 53 -14.49 29.60 -31.75
CA ASN A 53 -15.01 28.27 -31.52
C ASN A 53 -16.14 28.30 -30.47
N ARG A 54 -17.29 27.67 -30.75
CA ARG A 54 -18.36 27.51 -29.76
C ARG A 54 -18.20 26.17 -29.05
N TYR A 55 -18.18 26.20 -27.72
CA TYR A 55 -18.00 24.99 -26.92
C TYR A 55 -19.34 24.50 -26.38
N SER A 56 -19.57 23.20 -26.50
CA SER A 56 -20.75 22.49 -26.00
C SER A 56 -20.32 21.22 -25.27
N LEU A 57 -21.24 20.60 -24.52
CA LEU A 57 -20.97 19.32 -23.89
C LEU A 57 -21.09 18.20 -24.92
N ASP A 58 -20.18 17.23 -24.83
CA ASP A 58 -20.28 15.98 -25.57
C ASP A 58 -21.10 14.96 -24.75
N GLU A 59 -22.41 14.92 -25.02
CA GLU A 59 -23.33 14.01 -24.32
C GLU A 59 -22.98 12.53 -24.56
N ALA A 60 -22.47 12.18 -25.74
CA ALA A 60 -22.10 10.80 -26.06
C ALA A 60 -20.89 10.36 -25.21
N ALA A 61 -19.87 11.21 -25.10
CA ALA A 61 -18.71 10.94 -24.25
C ALA A 61 -19.09 10.84 -22.75
N ILE A 62 -20.06 11.65 -22.29
CA ILE A 62 -20.56 11.59 -20.91
C ILE A 62 -21.30 10.28 -20.63
N ILE A 63 -22.12 9.82 -21.59
CA ILE A 63 -22.86 8.55 -21.49
C ILE A 63 -21.89 7.38 -21.51
N GLU A 64 -20.88 7.40 -22.37
CA GLU A 64 -19.87 6.35 -22.42
C GLU A 64 -19.08 6.25 -21.10
N ASP A 65 -18.62 7.39 -20.57
CA ASP A 65 -17.91 7.43 -19.28
C ASP A 65 -18.83 6.97 -18.12
N ALA A 66 -20.14 7.21 -18.23
CA ALA A 66 -21.14 6.72 -17.27
C ALA A 66 -21.18 5.20 -17.16
N ARG A 67 -20.95 4.48 -18.27
CA ARG A 67 -21.03 3.01 -18.30
C ARG A 67 -19.99 2.36 -17.41
N TYR A 68 -18.89 3.05 -17.12
CA TYR A 68 -17.82 2.57 -16.25
C TYR A 68 -18.01 2.94 -14.78
N ASP A 69 -19.11 3.62 -14.43
CA ASP A 69 -19.43 3.89 -13.04
C ASP A 69 -19.74 2.60 -12.28
N GLY A 70 -19.10 2.44 -11.12
CA GLY A 70 -19.19 1.21 -10.31
C GLY A 70 -18.14 0.15 -10.67
N PHE A 71 -17.45 0.29 -11.79
CA PHE A 71 -16.35 -0.61 -12.16
C PHE A 71 -15.00 -0.08 -11.67
N TYR A 72 -14.12 -1.00 -11.26
CA TYR A 72 -12.71 -0.72 -10.95
C TYR A 72 -11.85 -1.22 -12.10
N ALA A 73 -11.34 -0.29 -12.91
CA ALA A 73 -10.48 -0.63 -14.04
C ALA A 73 -9.02 -0.73 -13.60
N VAL A 74 -8.32 -1.76 -14.07
CA VAL A 74 -6.88 -1.94 -13.90
C VAL A 74 -6.22 -1.71 -15.25
N SER A 75 -5.32 -0.74 -15.32
CA SER A 75 -4.46 -0.52 -16.48
C SER A 75 -3.07 -1.10 -16.20
N THR A 76 -2.56 -1.89 -17.13
CA THR A 76 -1.24 -2.53 -17.03
C THR A 76 -0.61 -2.64 -18.42
N ASN A 77 0.72 -2.60 -18.45
CA ASN A 77 1.52 -2.82 -19.66
C ASN A 77 1.77 -4.32 -19.93
N ILE A 78 1.30 -5.20 -19.04
CA ILE A 78 1.43 -6.66 -19.18
C ILE A 78 0.42 -7.13 -20.23
N SER A 79 0.90 -7.83 -21.26
CA SER A 79 0.03 -8.39 -22.28
C SER A 79 -0.77 -9.60 -21.73
N PRO A 80 -1.99 -9.85 -22.25
CA PRO A 80 -2.78 -11.03 -21.87
C PRO A 80 -2.09 -12.38 -22.17
N GLU A 81 -1.13 -12.38 -23.09
CA GLU A 81 -0.32 -13.55 -23.44
C GLU A 81 0.71 -13.89 -22.35
N VAL A 82 1.23 -12.87 -21.64
CA VAL A 82 2.20 -13.04 -20.56
C VAL A 82 1.50 -13.40 -19.25
N MET A 83 0.35 -12.79 -18.97
CA MET A 83 -0.41 -13.06 -17.76
C MET A 83 -1.92 -12.98 -18.03
N PRO A 84 -2.69 -14.04 -17.73
CA PRO A 84 -4.13 -14.01 -17.88
C PRO A 84 -4.78 -12.87 -17.07
N VAL A 85 -5.87 -12.31 -17.60
CA VAL A 85 -6.62 -11.22 -16.95
C VAL A 85 -7.01 -11.55 -15.50
N LYS A 86 -7.37 -12.80 -15.22
CA LYS A 86 -7.71 -13.26 -13.86
C LYS A 86 -6.54 -13.14 -12.88
N GLU A 87 -5.33 -13.45 -13.34
CA GLU A 87 -4.12 -13.33 -12.52
C GLU A 87 -3.74 -11.87 -12.30
N ILE A 88 -3.84 -11.02 -13.34
CA ILE A 88 -3.62 -9.58 -13.22
C ILE A 88 -4.54 -8.97 -12.15
N ILE A 89 -5.81 -9.35 -12.14
CA ILE A 89 -6.77 -8.91 -11.12
C ILE A 89 -6.37 -9.42 -9.73
N THR A 90 -5.92 -10.67 -9.63
CA THR A 90 -5.51 -11.28 -8.35
C THR A 90 -4.27 -10.59 -7.77
N VAL A 91 -3.25 -10.34 -8.58
CA VAL A 91 -2.06 -9.56 -8.20
C VAL A 91 -2.44 -8.14 -7.81
N ASN A 92 -3.33 -7.50 -8.57
CA ASN A 92 -3.78 -6.14 -8.25
C ASN A 92 -4.50 -6.08 -6.90
N LYS A 93 -5.29 -7.11 -6.55
CA LYS A 93 -5.91 -7.21 -5.23
C LYS A 93 -4.87 -7.24 -4.11
N GLY A 94 -3.69 -7.85 -4.29
CA GLY A 94 -2.63 -7.89 -3.28
C GLY A 94 -2.01 -6.52 -2.91
N ARG A 95 -2.39 -5.42 -3.58
CA ARG A 95 -1.86 -4.07 -3.27
C ARG A 95 -2.12 -3.62 -1.83
N TRP A 96 -3.19 -4.11 -1.20
CA TRP A 96 -3.49 -3.78 0.20
C TRP A 96 -2.38 -4.25 1.15
N GLU A 97 -1.62 -5.31 0.81
CA GLU A 97 -0.52 -5.81 1.64
C GLU A 97 0.61 -4.78 1.79
N ASN A 98 0.85 -4.00 0.74
CA ASN A 98 1.79 -2.88 0.80
C ASN A 98 1.26 -1.77 1.70
N GLU A 99 -0.04 -1.44 1.59
CA GLU A 99 -0.68 -0.43 2.44
C GLU A 99 -0.65 -0.83 3.92
N GLU A 100 -0.93 -2.09 4.23
CA GLU A 100 -0.82 -2.66 5.58
C GLU A 100 0.63 -2.57 6.08
N SER A 101 1.60 -2.94 5.24
CA SER A 101 3.02 -2.84 5.57
C SER A 101 3.43 -1.39 5.89
N PHE A 102 2.95 -0.41 5.11
CA PHE A 102 3.15 1.01 5.41
C PHE A 102 2.46 1.45 6.70
N MET A 103 1.28 0.89 7.01
CA MET A 103 0.57 1.17 8.25
C MET A 103 1.38 0.69 9.46
N ILE A 104 1.81 -0.58 9.45
CA ILE A 104 2.65 -1.19 10.50
C ILE A 104 3.94 -0.41 10.69
N MET A 105 4.60 -0.04 9.60
CA MET A 105 5.85 0.73 9.67
C MET A 105 5.64 2.09 10.35
N LYS A 106 4.49 2.73 10.15
CA LYS A 106 4.14 4.01 10.78
C LYS A 106 3.75 3.84 12.24
N THR A 107 2.89 2.87 12.56
CA THR A 107 2.31 2.70 13.90
C THR A 107 3.25 1.94 14.84
N GLU A 108 3.77 0.80 14.39
CA GLU A 108 4.55 -0.12 15.22
C GLU A 108 6.03 0.26 15.26
N MET A 109 6.59 0.68 14.12
CA MET A 109 8.02 1.01 13.99
C MET A 109 8.28 2.53 14.04
N ARG A 110 7.24 3.36 14.16
CA ARG A 110 7.33 4.83 14.27
C ARG A 110 8.20 5.46 13.18
N SER A 111 8.04 5.01 11.93
CA SER A 111 8.86 5.46 10.79
C SER A 111 8.69 6.93 10.38
N ARG A 112 7.77 7.66 11.03
CA ARG A 112 7.59 9.11 10.87
C ARG A 112 8.25 9.82 12.06
N PRO A 113 9.57 10.10 12.01
CA PRO A 113 10.25 10.76 13.10
C PRO A 113 9.80 12.22 13.18
N VAL A 114 9.29 12.65 14.35
CA VAL A 114 8.78 14.01 14.54
C VAL A 114 9.90 15.05 14.72
N TYR A 115 11.06 14.63 15.26
CA TYR A 115 12.11 15.56 15.73
C TYR A 115 13.42 15.49 14.94
N LEU A 116 13.44 14.78 13.81
CA LEU A 116 14.67 14.50 13.07
C LEU A 116 14.75 15.39 11.83
N HIS A 117 15.72 16.31 11.83
CA HIS A 117 15.88 17.33 10.78
C HIS A 117 17.04 17.04 9.82
N ASN A 118 17.98 16.18 10.22
CA ASN A 118 19.12 15.80 9.39
C ASN A 118 18.71 14.66 8.45
N SER A 119 18.92 14.87 7.15
CA SER A 119 18.57 13.92 6.08
C SER A 119 19.19 12.54 6.27
N GLU A 120 20.44 12.45 6.68
CA GLU A 120 21.13 11.17 6.89
C GLU A 120 20.54 10.41 8.07
N ARG A 121 20.17 11.11 9.15
CA ARG A 121 19.48 10.48 10.28
C ARG A 121 18.08 9.99 9.87
N ILE A 122 17.35 10.74 9.04
CA ILE A 122 16.05 10.33 8.51
C ILE A 122 16.18 9.06 7.68
N LYS A 123 17.16 9.00 6.77
CA LYS A 123 17.44 7.81 5.98
C LYS A 123 17.76 6.62 6.89
N ALA A 124 18.67 6.78 7.84
CA ALA A 124 19.07 5.71 8.76
C ALA A 124 17.90 5.18 9.60
N HIS A 125 17.04 6.06 10.13
CA HIS A 125 15.84 5.65 10.87
C HIS A 125 14.88 4.88 9.97
N PHE A 126 14.57 5.43 8.79
CA PHE A 126 13.64 4.81 7.85
C PHE A 126 14.14 3.45 7.37
N THR A 127 15.42 3.32 7.03
CA THR A 127 16.01 2.03 6.62
C THR A 127 15.97 1.02 7.75
N THR A 128 16.22 1.43 9.00
CA THR A 128 16.10 0.55 10.17
C THR A 128 14.67 0.06 10.36
N CYS A 129 13.68 0.95 10.28
CA CYS A 129 12.26 0.57 10.34
C CYS A 129 11.89 -0.40 9.21
N PHE A 130 12.38 -0.15 8.00
CA PHE A 130 12.13 -1.01 6.85
C PHE A 130 12.75 -2.39 7.01
N MET A 131 14.01 -2.49 7.47
CA MET A 131 14.66 -3.77 7.77
C MET A 131 13.90 -4.55 8.84
N ALA A 132 13.45 -3.88 9.91
CA ALA A 132 12.65 -4.51 10.96
C ALA A 132 11.32 -5.06 10.41
N LEU A 133 10.67 -4.31 9.52
CA LEU A 133 9.46 -4.76 8.83
C LEU A 133 9.70 -5.99 7.96
N GLN A 134 10.80 -6.03 7.20
CA GLN A 134 11.16 -7.19 6.38
C GLN A 134 11.35 -8.44 7.23
N VAL A 135 12.10 -8.34 8.33
CA VAL A 135 12.28 -9.45 9.28
C VAL A 135 10.94 -9.92 9.83
N LEU A 136 10.05 -9.00 10.20
CA LEU A 136 8.72 -9.33 10.71
C LEU A 136 7.85 -10.04 9.67
N ARG A 137 7.86 -9.60 8.39
CA ARG A 137 7.11 -10.25 7.31
C ARG A 137 7.65 -11.63 6.96
N ILE A 138 8.97 -11.81 6.97
CA ILE A 138 9.59 -13.14 6.79
C ILE A 138 9.19 -14.07 7.94
N LEU A 139 9.17 -13.55 9.18
CA LEU A 139 8.75 -14.33 10.35
C LEU A 139 7.27 -14.73 10.23
N GLU A 140 6.39 -13.79 9.88
CA GLU A 140 4.96 -14.05 9.63
C GLU A 140 4.76 -15.14 8.58
N GLN A 141 5.42 -15.01 7.42
CA GLN A 141 5.31 -15.99 6.34
C GLN A 141 5.73 -17.40 6.81
N LYS A 142 6.93 -17.50 7.41
CA LYS A 142 7.46 -18.80 7.87
C LYS A 142 6.60 -19.42 8.98
N LEU A 143 6.04 -18.59 9.86
CA LEU A 143 5.16 -19.07 10.92
C LEU A 143 3.83 -19.57 10.35
N ASN A 144 3.24 -18.85 9.39
CA ASN A 144 2.01 -19.25 8.72
C ASN A 144 2.19 -20.57 7.95
N GLU A 145 3.31 -20.74 7.24
CA GLU A 145 3.68 -21.99 6.58
C GLU A 145 3.82 -23.14 7.59
N LYS A 146 4.50 -22.89 8.71
CA LYS A 146 4.73 -23.91 9.76
C LYS A 146 3.44 -24.34 10.46
N MET A 147 2.53 -23.39 10.72
CA MET A 147 1.26 -23.64 11.41
C MET A 147 0.13 -24.07 10.47
N GLY A 148 0.32 -23.99 9.15
CA GLY A 148 -0.70 -24.35 8.16
C GLY A 148 -1.94 -23.45 8.17
N ARG A 149 -1.84 -22.23 8.74
CA ARG A 149 -2.94 -21.26 8.82
C ARG A 149 -2.40 -19.84 8.76
N ILE A 150 -3.27 -18.89 8.39
CA ILE A 150 -2.93 -17.46 8.33
C ILE A 150 -3.12 -16.85 9.72
N ILE A 151 -2.04 -16.32 10.29
CA ILE A 151 -2.06 -15.54 11.53
C ILE A 151 -2.01 -14.06 11.16
N PRO A 152 -2.96 -13.23 11.65
CA PRO A 152 -2.88 -11.80 11.44
C PRO A 152 -1.61 -11.23 12.08
N ILE A 153 -0.84 -10.43 11.35
CA ILE A 153 0.39 -9.81 11.83
C ILE A 153 0.21 -9.04 13.16
N GLN A 154 -0.94 -8.41 13.38
CA GLN A 154 -1.26 -7.73 14.64
C GLN A 154 -1.23 -8.68 15.85
N GLN A 155 -1.73 -9.91 15.68
CA GLN A 155 -1.66 -10.92 16.72
C GLN A 155 -0.21 -11.35 16.97
N LEU A 156 0.56 -11.58 15.90
CA LEU A 156 1.99 -11.91 16.01
C LEU A 156 2.76 -10.81 16.78
N ILE A 157 2.58 -9.54 16.40
CA ILE A 157 3.22 -8.40 17.09
C ILE A 157 2.80 -8.36 18.56
N SER A 158 1.51 -8.54 18.86
CA SER A 158 1.01 -8.53 20.23
C SER A 158 1.61 -9.66 21.07
N THR A 159 1.77 -10.85 20.50
CA THR A 159 2.40 -12.00 21.16
C THR A 159 3.88 -11.72 21.41
N LEU A 160 4.62 -11.25 20.40
CA LEU A 160 6.04 -10.92 20.55
C LEU A 160 6.29 -9.84 21.61
N ARG A 161 5.41 -8.85 21.74
CA ARG A 161 5.49 -7.83 22.80
C ARG A 161 5.23 -8.39 24.20
N LYS A 162 4.33 -9.36 24.31
CA LYS A 162 4.00 -10.03 25.59
C LYS A 162 5.09 -11.02 26.01
N MET A 163 5.90 -11.54 25.09
CA MET A 163 7.02 -12.44 25.39
C MET A 163 8.15 -11.71 26.12
N GLN A 164 7.96 -11.47 27.41
CA GLN A 164 8.95 -10.87 28.31
C GLN A 164 9.78 -11.96 29.00
N SER A 165 11.04 -11.68 29.34
CA SER A 165 11.86 -12.59 30.15
C SER A 165 12.15 -11.94 31.50
N THR A 166 12.17 -12.75 32.55
CA THR A 166 12.58 -12.36 33.91
C THR A 166 13.82 -13.15 34.34
N THR A 167 14.56 -12.60 35.29
CA THR A 167 15.74 -13.23 35.89
C THR A 167 15.39 -13.78 37.26
N ILE A 168 15.78 -15.04 37.49
CA ILE A 168 15.73 -15.70 38.79
C ILE A 168 17.17 -16.10 39.11
N ASP A 169 17.77 -15.45 40.10
CA ASP A 169 19.20 -15.54 40.46
C ASP A 169 20.15 -15.33 39.27
N LYS A 170 20.69 -16.43 38.72
CA LYS A 170 21.66 -16.45 37.60
C LYS A 170 21.04 -16.94 36.29
N TYR A 171 19.74 -17.20 36.29
CA TYR A 171 19.01 -17.83 35.20
C TYR A 171 17.93 -16.90 34.65
N TYR A 172 17.58 -17.13 33.39
CA TYR A 172 16.52 -16.39 32.70
C TYR A 172 15.34 -17.33 32.44
N THR A 173 14.13 -16.81 32.58
CA THR A 173 12.90 -17.56 32.27
C THR A 173 11.89 -16.64 31.59
N GLY A 174 10.96 -17.21 30.82
CA GLY A 174 9.87 -16.48 30.17
C GLY A 174 8.77 -16.11 31.17
N ALA A 175 8.40 -14.84 31.23
CA ALA A 175 7.31 -14.32 32.05
C ALA A 175 6.08 -13.97 31.18
N TYR A 176 5.51 -14.98 30.52
CA TYR A 176 4.36 -14.81 29.63
C TYR A 176 3.54 -16.09 29.51
N THR A 177 2.31 -15.95 29.04
CA THR A 177 1.41 -17.07 28.80
C THR A 177 1.77 -17.75 27.48
N ARG A 178 1.98 -19.06 27.54
CA ARG A 178 2.15 -19.91 26.35
C ARG A 178 0.86 -19.94 25.53
N THR A 179 0.98 -19.74 24.23
CA THR A 179 -0.10 -19.81 23.24
C THR A 179 0.29 -20.70 22.07
N ASP A 180 -0.68 -21.01 21.23
CA ASP A 180 -0.47 -21.68 19.93
C ASP A 180 0.57 -20.94 19.05
N ILE A 181 0.56 -19.61 19.05
CA ILE A 181 1.55 -18.78 18.35
C ILE A 181 2.95 -18.96 18.95
N THR A 182 3.08 -18.99 20.29
CA THR A 182 4.40 -19.18 20.91
C THR A 182 4.97 -20.57 20.60
N ASP A 183 4.11 -21.58 20.50
CA ASP A 183 4.52 -22.94 20.17
C ASP A 183 5.03 -23.02 18.73
N GLY A 184 4.31 -22.42 17.79
CA GLY A 184 4.77 -22.29 16.41
C GLY A 184 6.10 -21.54 16.31
N LEU A 185 6.31 -20.51 17.13
CA LEU A 185 7.59 -19.79 17.21
C LEU A 185 8.72 -20.68 17.75
N TYR A 186 8.47 -21.49 18.77
CA TYR A 186 9.49 -22.41 19.29
C TYR A 186 9.89 -23.48 18.28
N ASP A 187 8.91 -24.03 17.57
CA ASP A 187 9.16 -25.01 16.52
C ASP A 187 9.94 -24.41 15.35
N LEU A 188 9.65 -23.16 15.00
CA LEU A 188 10.35 -22.43 13.95
C LEU A 188 11.78 -22.06 14.36
N LEU A 189 11.96 -21.54 15.57
CA LEU A 189 13.25 -21.07 16.08
C LEU A 189 14.12 -22.20 16.65
N ARG A 190 13.54 -23.39 16.85
CA ARG A 190 14.14 -24.55 17.52
C ARG A 190 14.69 -24.21 18.90
N MET A 191 14.04 -23.26 19.58
CA MET A 191 14.45 -22.78 20.88
C MET A 191 13.22 -22.41 21.70
N ARG A 192 13.17 -22.95 22.92
CA ARG A 192 12.12 -22.66 23.89
C ARG A 192 12.57 -21.58 24.85
N PHE A 193 11.63 -20.71 25.22
CA PHE A 193 11.85 -19.59 26.13
C PHE A 193 10.95 -19.66 27.38
N ASP A 194 9.97 -20.56 27.38
CA ASP A 194 9.01 -20.83 28.45
C ASP A 194 9.53 -21.87 29.46
N CYS A 195 10.25 -22.88 28.98
CA CYS A 195 10.70 -24.00 29.78
C CYS A 195 12.22 -23.90 30.02
N GLU A 196 12.60 -24.06 31.30
CA GLU A 196 13.96 -24.06 31.84
C GLU A 196 14.53 -22.69 32.25
N LEU A 197 15.16 -22.70 33.42
CA LEU A 197 16.14 -21.72 33.84
C LEU A 197 17.26 -21.67 32.79
N ILE A 198 17.16 -20.74 31.84
CA ILE A 198 18.13 -20.57 30.77
C ILE A 198 19.40 -19.97 31.39
N THR A 199 20.52 -20.69 31.30
CA THR A 199 21.81 -20.15 31.73
C THR A 199 22.27 -19.05 30.78
N LYS A 200 23.05 -18.09 31.31
CA LYS A 200 23.72 -17.06 30.51
C LYS A 200 24.51 -17.68 29.34
N GLY A 201 25.09 -18.87 29.52
CA GLY A 201 25.80 -19.62 28.49
C GLY A 201 24.91 -20.02 27.31
N LYS A 202 23.70 -20.57 27.55
CA LYS A 202 22.74 -20.90 26.48
C LYS A 202 22.30 -19.65 25.69
N ILE A 203 22.08 -18.53 26.37
CA ILE A 203 21.74 -17.24 25.72
C ILE A 203 22.89 -16.75 24.82
N GLU A 204 24.13 -16.81 25.30
CA GLU A 204 25.30 -16.43 24.49
C GLU A 204 25.50 -17.35 23.29
N THR A 205 25.22 -18.65 23.43
CA THR A 205 25.21 -19.59 22.30
C THR A 205 24.13 -19.25 21.28
N ALA A 206 22.92 -18.93 21.72
CA ALA A 206 21.83 -18.49 20.84
C ALA A 206 22.19 -17.20 20.08
N LYS A 207 22.81 -16.21 20.76
CA LYS A 207 23.35 -15.00 20.11
C LYS A 207 24.41 -15.33 19.05
N LYS A 208 25.31 -16.29 19.33
CA LYS A 208 26.34 -16.74 18.37
C LYS A 208 25.72 -17.41 17.16
N ILE A 209 24.71 -18.27 17.34
CA ILE A 209 23.97 -18.92 16.25
C ILE A 209 23.29 -17.87 15.37
N SER A 210 22.58 -16.91 15.98
CA SER A 210 21.94 -15.80 15.27
C SER A 210 22.95 -15.01 14.43
N LYS A 211 24.12 -14.67 14.98
CA LYS A 211 25.20 -13.98 14.25
C LYS A 211 25.76 -14.81 13.08
N LYS A 212 25.80 -16.15 13.20
CA LYS A 212 26.30 -17.04 12.14
C LYS A 212 25.29 -17.16 11.00
N VAL A 213 24.00 -17.24 11.31
CA VAL A 213 22.93 -17.24 10.31
C VAL A 213 22.91 -15.92 9.52
N LEU A 214 23.09 -14.78 10.19
CA LEU A 214 23.18 -13.46 9.53
C LEU A 214 24.41 -13.29 8.62
N LYS A 215 25.47 -14.07 8.80
CA LYS A 215 26.66 -14.04 7.92
C LYS A 215 26.52 -14.92 6.68
N ASN A 216 25.55 -15.83 6.68
CA ASN A 216 25.33 -16.80 5.60
C ASN A 216 24.07 -16.47 4.77
N LEU A 217 23.43 -15.34 5.07
CA LEU A 217 22.40 -14.68 4.27
C LEU A 217 23.05 -13.54 3.49
#